data_AF-A0A6N2EIP6-F1
#
_entry.id   AF-A0A6N2EIP6-F1
#
_cell.length_a   1.000
_cell.length_b   1.000
_cell.length_c   1.000
_cell.angle_alpha   90.00
_cell.angle_beta   90.00
_cell.angle_gamma   90.00
#
_symmetry.space_group_name_H-M   'P 1'
#
loop_
_entity.id
_entity.type
_entity.pdbx_description
1 polymer ?
#
loop_
_entity_poly.entity_id
_entity_poly.type
_entity_poly.pdbx_seq_one_letter_code
_entity_poly.pdbx_strand_id
1 'polypeptide(L)'
;VRHFNAASGAFDGPEETIRIPLLPPDRFGRRLFDSRGLAASALNSGGWLIHGAPAADGVFTVQSIEPRALLALTPQRRITGTAAALEHISRRNWGPGQLQRGSLHTTLLVPDRRRLDERGAADWAVGDRALLIHLFGGIGGADGEASPVPWTVPGHFSFGEAEVVRDPISAEPRLDLRYFQIYTNNPNGIVSGSLHASAYAGSLQRGWIGTRPISDLLVRVDGPALDAIALQAEILAARYRSGDGDGLAVGTPSTSCVQDSMQALWIALQQLRQDSDLDDLSSAGTARRLQLADALDRLLTPFGRVRTDWRGNAEVTFSAGTGRLSAGDPGEGARSPFQASQRLGDVLLSWRSMLPRRAHDAMAREFLRAGLPLWVLRSNQIPGADPRLEPLAPTTVLGQLPVLGTLLQRLLDSLFPPLVPAAQGFSLLVLGIYGALALGHGFRSGFLSGPWRWPPLARLLPRAAGLLLLPALVEELIFRVALLPHPLEGEHGGRLLAWIALSTGLFVLYHPLAARLWYRHARGLFDDPRFLVQCTLLGLACALVYVVTGSLWPPVLIHWLAVLVWLEPLQGRLRLAR
;
A
#
# COMPACT_ATOMS: atom_id res chain seq x y z
N VAL A 1 9.84 33.72 -23.06
CA VAL A 1 10.55 32.46 -22.76
C VAL A 1 11.71 32.32 -23.72
N ARG A 2 12.69 31.50 -23.35
CA ARG A 2 13.79 31.12 -24.23
C ARG A 2 13.67 29.64 -24.51
N HIS A 3 13.71 29.25 -25.79
CA HIS A 3 13.48 27.87 -26.20
C HIS A 3 14.69 26.98 -25.90
N PHE A 4 14.41 25.69 -25.66
CA PHE A 4 15.45 24.68 -25.53
C PHE A 4 16.09 24.42 -26.89
N ASN A 5 17.40 24.33 -26.93
CA ASN A 5 18.17 24.03 -28.12
C ASN A 5 18.79 22.64 -28.00
N ALA A 6 18.32 21.70 -28.82
CA ALA A 6 18.79 20.31 -28.81
C ALA A 6 20.29 20.17 -29.16
N ALA A 7 20.86 21.11 -29.91
CA ALA A 7 22.29 21.05 -30.29
C ALA A 7 23.22 21.42 -29.13
N SER A 8 22.83 22.38 -28.29
CA SER A 8 23.61 22.82 -27.13
C SER A 8 23.20 22.13 -25.82
N GLY A 9 22.00 21.56 -25.76
CA GLY A 9 21.42 20.99 -24.54
C GLY A 9 20.99 22.04 -23.52
N ALA A 10 20.84 23.31 -23.94
CA ALA A 10 20.58 24.45 -23.07
C ALA A 10 19.39 25.29 -23.54
N PHE A 11 18.87 26.14 -22.66
CA PHE A 11 17.90 27.19 -23.01
C PHE A 11 18.63 28.39 -23.61
N ASP A 12 19.23 28.22 -24.78
CA ASP A 12 19.91 29.27 -25.56
C ASP A 12 19.32 29.46 -26.97
N GLY A 13 18.18 28.82 -27.24
CA GLY A 13 17.45 28.96 -28.50
C GLY A 13 16.73 30.30 -28.65
N PRO A 14 15.87 30.43 -29.68
CA PRO A 14 15.10 31.65 -29.93
C PRO A 14 14.29 32.09 -28.72
N GLU A 15 14.11 33.41 -28.59
CA GLU A 15 13.21 33.98 -27.60
C GLU A 15 11.82 34.19 -28.20
N GLU A 16 10.80 33.86 -27.42
CA GLU A 16 9.40 34.02 -27.82
C GLU A 16 8.58 34.60 -26.66
N THR A 17 7.64 35.47 -26.98
CA THR A 17 6.63 35.92 -26.02
C THR A 17 5.44 34.96 -26.04
N ILE A 18 5.16 34.33 -24.90
CA ILE A 18 4.02 33.44 -24.71
C ILE A 18 3.09 33.99 -23.63
N ARG A 19 1.85 33.51 -23.61
CA ARG A 19 0.85 33.82 -22.60
C ARG A 19 0.64 32.61 -21.67
N ILE A 20 0.87 32.80 -20.37
CA ILE A 20 0.47 31.83 -19.34
C ILE A 20 -0.71 32.43 -18.58
N PRO A 21 -1.96 31.99 -18.83
CA PRO A 21 -3.13 32.61 -18.24
C PRO A 21 -3.15 32.39 -16.73
N LEU A 22 -3.56 33.43 -16.00
CA LEU A 22 -3.93 33.31 -14.60
C LEU A 22 -5.42 32.96 -14.53
N LEU A 23 -5.72 31.69 -14.31
CA LEU A 23 -7.10 31.20 -14.33
C LEU A 23 -7.88 31.63 -13.08
N PRO A 24 -9.21 31.80 -13.20
CA PRO A 24 -10.05 32.13 -12.06
C PRO A 24 -9.95 31.05 -10.96
N PRO A 25 -10.18 31.42 -9.69
CA PRO A 25 -10.25 30.43 -8.62
C PRO A 25 -11.41 29.45 -8.83
N ASP A 26 -11.26 28.26 -8.26
CA ASP A 26 -12.32 27.26 -8.16
C ASP A 26 -13.43 27.74 -7.19
N ARG A 27 -14.48 26.92 -7.03
CA ARG A 27 -15.60 27.21 -6.13
C ARG A 27 -15.22 27.37 -4.65
N PHE A 28 -13.98 27.04 -4.28
CA PHE A 28 -13.44 27.16 -2.93
C PHE A 28 -12.39 28.28 -2.83
N GLY A 29 -12.25 29.13 -3.85
CA GLY A 29 -11.31 30.26 -3.83
C GLY A 29 -9.87 29.91 -4.21
N ARG A 30 -9.60 28.66 -4.64
CA ARG A 30 -8.24 28.15 -4.91
C ARG A 30 -7.93 28.23 -6.39
N ARG A 31 -6.71 28.63 -6.74
CA ARG A 31 -6.24 28.52 -8.13
C ARG A 31 -5.60 27.14 -8.32
N LEU A 32 -6.05 26.40 -9.33
CA LEU A 32 -5.53 25.07 -9.62
C LEU A 32 -4.07 25.10 -10.07
N PHE A 33 -3.66 26.23 -10.65
CA PHE A 33 -2.26 26.54 -10.92
C PHE A 33 -2.03 28.05 -10.75
N ASP A 34 -1.00 28.45 -10.00
CA ASP A 34 -0.60 29.85 -9.84
C ASP A 34 0.72 30.11 -10.58
N SER A 35 0.61 30.76 -11.74
CA SER A 35 1.71 31.03 -12.65
C SER A 35 2.69 32.11 -12.14
N ARG A 36 2.33 32.90 -11.12
CA ARG A 36 3.15 34.03 -10.64
C ARG A 36 4.50 33.59 -10.07
N GLY A 37 4.57 32.41 -9.47
CA GLY A 37 5.81 31.86 -8.91
C GLY A 37 6.66 31.07 -9.90
N LEU A 38 6.25 30.92 -11.16
CA LEU A 38 6.93 30.04 -12.10
C LEU A 38 8.37 30.48 -12.37
N ALA A 39 8.60 31.78 -12.59
CA ALA A 39 9.92 32.33 -12.88
C ALA A 39 10.90 32.20 -11.70
N ALA A 40 10.39 32.30 -10.47
CA ALA A 40 11.17 32.18 -9.23
C ALA A 40 11.29 30.73 -8.74
N SER A 41 10.60 29.78 -9.37
CA SER A 41 10.64 28.38 -8.96
C SER A 41 12.04 27.80 -9.14
N ALA A 42 12.52 27.03 -8.16
CA ALA A 42 13.78 26.30 -8.25
C ALA A 42 13.81 25.29 -9.43
N LEU A 43 12.64 24.90 -9.95
CA LEU A 43 12.52 24.00 -11.10
C LEU A 43 12.70 24.70 -12.44
N ASN A 44 12.67 26.04 -12.45
CA ASN A 44 12.73 26.82 -13.69
C ASN A 44 14.05 26.65 -14.46
N SER A 45 15.15 26.35 -13.77
CA SER A 45 16.46 26.09 -14.41
C SER A 45 16.48 24.81 -15.25
N GLY A 46 15.68 23.80 -14.89
CA GLY A 46 15.51 22.57 -15.67
C GLY A 46 14.53 22.71 -16.83
N GLY A 47 13.75 23.80 -16.81
CA GLY A 47 12.72 24.14 -17.77
C GLY A 47 11.43 23.33 -17.66
N TRP A 48 10.50 23.69 -18.54
CA TRP A 48 9.12 23.21 -18.53
C TRP A 48 8.72 22.75 -19.92
N LEU A 49 8.00 21.63 -19.98
CA LEU A 49 7.21 21.28 -21.16
C LEU A 49 5.88 22.01 -21.06
N ILE A 50 5.53 22.76 -22.10
CA ILE A 50 4.27 23.51 -22.18
C ILE A 50 3.46 23.01 -23.38
N HIS A 51 2.16 22.84 -23.19
CA HIS A 51 1.23 22.58 -24.27
C HIS A 51 0.18 23.68 -24.32
N GLY A 52 -0.28 24.00 -25.52
CA GLY A 52 -1.18 25.10 -25.76
C GLY A 52 -1.40 25.32 -27.25
N ALA A 53 -1.98 26.47 -27.57
CA ALA A 53 -2.21 26.88 -28.94
C ALA A 53 -2.15 28.41 -29.05
N PRO A 54 -1.85 28.96 -30.24
CA PRO A 54 -2.03 30.39 -30.51
C PRO A 54 -3.47 30.82 -30.21
N ALA A 55 -3.63 31.94 -29.51
CA ALA A 55 -4.93 32.59 -29.37
C ALA A 55 -5.29 33.38 -30.63
N ALA A 56 -6.45 34.02 -30.65
CA ALA A 56 -6.92 34.82 -31.79
C ALA A 56 -5.97 35.97 -32.18
N ASP A 57 -5.12 36.42 -31.26
CA ASP A 57 -4.08 37.44 -31.48
C ASP A 57 -2.72 36.85 -31.90
N GLY A 58 -2.66 35.55 -32.19
CA GLY A 58 -1.44 34.85 -32.63
C GLY A 58 -0.46 34.50 -31.52
N VAL A 59 -0.69 34.93 -30.27
CA VAL A 59 0.22 34.63 -29.15
C VAL A 59 -0.04 33.21 -28.62
N PHE A 60 1.00 32.38 -28.57
CA PHE A 60 0.90 31.04 -27.99
C PHE A 60 0.45 31.11 -26.53
N THR A 61 -0.69 30.48 -26.25
CA THR A 61 -1.33 30.50 -24.92
C THR A 61 -1.24 29.12 -24.30
N VAL A 62 -0.55 29.03 -23.16
CA VAL A 62 -0.31 27.80 -22.42
C VAL A 62 -1.61 27.30 -21.78
N GLN A 63 -1.88 26.01 -21.92
CA GLN A 63 -3.05 25.30 -21.36
C GLN A 63 -2.64 24.23 -20.36
N SER A 64 -1.43 23.70 -20.47
CA SER A 64 -0.84 22.77 -19.51
C SER A 64 0.67 22.91 -19.44
N ILE A 65 1.23 22.53 -18.30
CA ILE A 65 2.64 22.68 -17.99
C ILE A 65 3.14 21.53 -17.10
N GLU A 66 4.34 21.03 -17.40
CA GLU A 66 4.98 19.95 -16.69
C GLU A 66 6.48 20.23 -16.52
N PRO A 67 7.07 20.03 -15.32
CA PRO A 67 8.50 20.25 -15.12
C PRO A 67 9.29 19.15 -15.85
N ARG A 68 10.24 19.54 -16.72
CA ARG A 68 11.06 18.58 -17.50
C ARG A 68 11.77 17.57 -16.61
N ALA A 69 12.26 18.03 -15.46
CA ALA A 69 12.98 17.21 -14.48
C ALA A 69 12.14 16.04 -13.91
N LEU A 70 10.80 16.12 -13.93
CA LEU A 70 9.94 15.03 -13.46
C LEU A 70 9.93 13.85 -14.44
N LEU A 71 10.02 14.16 -15.73
CA LEU A 71 9.90 13.20 -16.83
C LEU A 71 11.27 12.69 -17.31
N ALA A 72 12.37 13.25 -16.81
CA ALA A 72 13.71 12.86 -17.19
C ALA A 72 14.06 11.45 -16.71
N LEU A 73 14.83 10.71 -17.52
CA LEU A 73 15.24 9.34 -17.18
C LEU A 73 16.42 9.24 -16.20
N THR A 74 16.67 10.28 -15.40
CA THR A 74 17.74 10.27 -14.39
C THR A 74 17.14 10.45 -13.00
N PRO A 75 17.20 9.43 -12.12
CA PRO A 75 16.70 9.56 -10.77
C PRO A 75 17.63 10.47 -9.94
N GLN A 76 17.05 11.39 -9.17
CA GLN A 76 17.79 12.27 -8.25
C GLN A 76 18.42 11.50 -7.08
N ARG A 77 17.79 10.38 -6.68
CA ARG A 77 18.24 9.54 -5.58
C ARG A 77 18.12 8.06 -5.92
N ARG A 78 19.06 7.26 -5.43
CA ARG A 78 19.01 5.80 -5.45
C ARG A 78 19.02 5.27 -4.01
N ILE A 79 18.13 4.32 -3.71
CA ILE A 79 18.09 3.59 -2.44
C ILE A 79 18.24 2.10 -2.75
N THR A 80 19.26 1.47 -2.19
CA THR A 80 19.56 0.06 -2.38
C THR A 80 19.21 -0.76 -1.15
N GLY A 81 18.72 -1.96 -1.37
CA GLY A 81 18.35 -2.94 -0.36
C GLY A 81 16.85 -3.00 -0.13
N THR A 82 16.31 -4.22 -0.05
CA THR A 82 14.86 -4.46 0.06
C THR A 82 14.31 -3.81 1.33
N ALA A 83 15.02 -3.92 2.44
CA ALA A 83 14.60 -3.35 3.71
C ALA A 83 14.55 -1.81 3.68
N ALA A 84 15.57 -1.17 3.09
CA ALA A 84 15.62 0.29 2.96
C ALA A 84 14.57 0.82 1.96
N ALA A 85 14.32 0.09 0.87
CA ALA A 85 13.27 0.41 -0.09
C ALA A 85 11.87 0.33 0.55
N LEU A 86 11.62 -0.71 1.35
CA LEU A 86 10.36 -0.85 2.10
C LEU A 86 10.18 0.26 3.14
N GLU A 87 11.23 0.60 3.89
CA GLU A 87 11.22 1.74 4.83
C GLU A 87 10.91 3.06 4.09
N HIS A 88 11.46 3.24 2.88
CA HIS A 88 11.17 4.43 2.09
C HIS A 88 9.68 4.52 1.74
N ILE A 89 9.07 3.45 1.23
CA ILE A 89 7.65 3.43 0.89
C ILE A 89 6.77 3.68 2.13
N SER A 90 7.05 3.00 3.24
CA SER A 90 6.20 3.04 4.44
C SER A 90 6.31 4.35 5.21
N ARG A 91 7.53 4.91 5.36
CA ARG A 91 7.79 6.04 6.27
C ARG A 91 8.30 7.30 5.57
N ARG A 92 9.16 7.18 4.55
CA ARG A 92 9.90 8.34 4.03
C ARG A 92 9.23 9.03 2.85
N ASN A 93 8.59 8.30 1.94
CA ASN A 93 8.01 8.85 0.70
C ASN A 93 7.04 10.00 1.02
N TRP A 94 6.24 9.86 2.07
CA TRP A 94 5.29 10.88 2.52
C TRP A 94 5.69 11.54 3.85
N GLY A 95 6.97 11.44 4.23
CA GLY A 95 7.49 12.08 5.43
C GLY A 95 7.55 13.61 5.28
N PRO A 96 7.59 14.37 6.39
CA PRO A 96 7.62 15.84 6.34
C PRO A 96 8.73 16.42 5.46
N GLY A 97 9.91 15.79 5.46
CA GLY A 97 11.03 16.21 4.60
C GLY A 97 10.84 15.98 3.10
N GLN A 98 9.79 15.26 2.68
CA GLN A 98 9.43 15.06 1.26
C GLN A 98 8.18 15.86 0.86
N LEU A 99 7.55 16.61 1.78
CA LEU A 99 6.30 17.35 1.59
C LEU A 99 6.55 18.87 1.54
N GLN A 100 7.63 19.29 0.89
CA GLN A 100 7.92 20.71 0.74
C GLN A 100 7.17 21.27 -0.46
N ARG A 101 6.36 22.32 -0.27
CA ARG A 101 5.64 22.97 -1.38
C ARG A 101 6.62 23.49 -2.44
N GLY A 102 6.28 23.33 -3.73
CA GLY A 102 7.13 23.69 -4.86
C GLY A 102 8.28 22.73 -5.14
N SER A 103 8.39 21.61 -4.42
CA SER A 103 9.47 20.63 -4.60
C SER A 103 9.10 19.47 -5.53
N LEU A 104 10.14 18.81 -6.03
CA LEU A 104 10.08 17.64 -6.89
C LEU A 104 11.17 16.66 -6.48
N HIS A 105 10.82 15.38 -6.36
CA HIS A 105 11.76 14.31 -6.02
C HIS A 105 11.59 13.10 -6.93
N THR A 106 12.69 12.55 -7.45
CA THR A 106 12.67 11.26 -8.16
C THR A 106 13.62 10.27 -7.49
N THR A 107 13.09 9.12 -7.06
CA THR A 107 13.86 8.12 -6.29
C THR A 107 13.74 6.74 -6.93
N LEU A 108 14.88 6.12 -7.26
CA LEU A 108 14.94 4.73 -7.68
C LEU A 108 15.20 3.82 -6.48
N LEU A 109 14.29 2.87 -6.26
CA LEU A 109 14.36 1.84 -5.22
C LEU A 109 14.84 0.52 -5.84
N VAL A 110 15.94 -0.02 -5.34
CA VAL A 110 16.57 -1.23 -5.89
C VAL A 110 16.64 -2.30 -4.78
N PRO A 111 15.86 -3.39 -4.86
CA PRO A 111 15.88 -4.46 -3.86
C PRO A 111 17.15 -5.34 -3.93
N ASP A 112 17.45 -6.09 -2.87
CA ASP A 112 18.65 -6.93 -2.74
C ASP A 112 18.66 -8.11 -3.72
N ARG A 113 17.48 -8.72 -3.93
CA ARG A 113 17.29 -9.79 -4.91
C ARG A 113 17.17 -9.19 -6.30
N ARG A 114 18.30 -8.74 -6.85
CA ARG A 114 18.36 -8.46 -8.29
C ARG A 114 18.43 -9.81 -9.01
N ARG A 115 17.47 -10.11 -9.88
CA ARG A 115 17.65 -11.23 -10.81
C ARG A 115 18.78 -10.86 -11.78
N LEU A 116 19.68 -11.82 -12.02
CA LEU A 116 21.00 -11.67 -12.65
C LEU A 116 20.95 -11.28 -14.14
N ASP A 117 19.77 -11.18 -14.70
CA ASP A 117 19.45 -11.12 -16.13
C ASP A 117 18.84 -9.78 -16.57
N GLU A 118 18.78 -8.77 -15.70
CA GLU A 118 18.21 -7.44 -16.00
C GLU A 118 19.28 -6.40 -16.37
N ARG A 119 19.07 -5.70 -17.49
CA ARG A 119 19.63 -4.35 -17.76
C ARG A 119 19.55 -3.50 -16.47
N GLY A 120 20.47 -2.55 -16.27
CA GLY A 120 20.48 -1.69 -15.08
C GLY A 120 19.07 -1.22 -14.71
N ALA A 121 18.73 -1.20 -13.41
CA ALA A 121 17.43 -0.69 -12.93
C ALA A 121 17.12 0.77 -13.38
N ALA A 122 18.09 1.47 -13.96
CA ALA A 122 17.98 2.80 -14.56
C ALA A 122 18.19 2.82 -16.09
N ASP A 123 18.39 1.67 -16.74
CA ASP A 123 18.76 1.59 -18.16
C ASP A 123 17.47 1.52 -19.00
N TRP A 124 16.81 2.66 -19.15
CA TRP A 124 15.59 2.82 -19.95
C TRP A 124 15.94 3.13 -21.41
N ALA A 125 15.30 2.41 -22.32
CA ALA A 125 15.37 2.63 -23.76
C ALA A 125 14.03 3.17 -24.28
N VAL A 126 14.07 3.89 -25.41
CA VAL A 126 12.85 4.33 -26.10
C VAL A 126 12.00 3.10 -26.47
N GLY A 127 10.71 3.15 -26.18
CA GLY A 127 9.76 2.05 -26.30
C GLY A 127 9.63 1.17 -25.06
N ASP A 128 10.49 1.34 -24.04
CA ASP A 128 10.29 0.67 -22.75
C ASP A 128 8.99 1.19 -22.10
N ARG A 129 8.16 0.28 -21.60
CA ARG A 129 6.88 0.57 -20.95
C ARG A 129 6.90 0.12 -19.49
N ALA A 130 6.10 0.76 -18.66
CA ALA A 130 5.94 0.43 -17.25
C ALA A 130 4.52 0.68 -16.74
N LEU A 131 4.12 -0.11 -15.75
CA LEU A 131 2.90 0.13 -15.00
C LEU A 131 3.13 1.34 -14.11
N LEU A 132 2.25 2.32 -14.24
CA LEU A 132 2.18 3.46 -13.34
C LEU A 132 1.16 3.17 -12.24
N ILE A 133 1.55 3.39 -10.99
CA ILE A 133 0.67 3.30 -9.83
C ILE A 133 0.62 4.68 -9.21
N HIS A 134 -0.50 5.36 -9.41
CA HIS A 134 -0.70 6.74 -9.02
C HIS A 134 -1.24 6.83 -7.60
N LEU A 135 -0.69 7.77 -6.83
CA LEU A 135 -1.26 8.21 -5.56
C LEU A 135 -1.09 9.71 -5.39
N PHE A 136 -2.18 10.43 -5.12
CA PHE A 136 -2.08 11.82 -4.65
C PHE A 136 -2.59 12.00 -3.23
N GLY A 137 -2.13 13.08 -2.59
CA GLY A 137 -2.55 13.52 -1.26
C GLY A 137 -3.59 14.65 -1.25
N GLY A 138 -3.78 15.22 -0.08
CA GLY A 138 -4.77 16.26 0.17
C GLY A 138 -4.26 17.69 -0.07
N ILE A 139 -5.20 18.63 -0.08
CA ILE A 139 -4.94 20.08 -0.09
C ILE A 139 -5.07 20.59 1.34
N GLY A 140 -3.98 21.06 1.94
CA GLY A 140 -3.94 21.67 3.29
C GLY A 140 -3.73 23.17 3.25
N GLY A 141 -3.40 23.74 4.42
CA GLY A 141 -3.23 25.19 4.61
C GLY A 141 -4.55 25.91 4.92
N ALA A 142 -4.52 27.24 4.92
CA ALA A 142 -5.67 28.08 5.25
C ALA A 142 -6.86 27.89 4.29
N ASP A 143 -6.55 27.62 3.01
CA ASP A 143 -7.54 27.31 1.98
C ASP A 143 -7.58 25.80 1.67
N GLY A 144 -7.28 24.97 2.68
CA GLY A 144 -7.29 23.52 2.58
C GLY A 144 -8.68 22.94 2.32
N GLU A 145 -8.74 21.68 1.88
CA GLU A 145 -10.00 20.96 1.76
C GLU A 145 -10.41 20.33 3.09
N ALA A 146 -11.71 20.36 3.39
CA ALA A 146 -12.26 19.59 4.48
C ALA A 146 -12.14 18.10 4.15
N SER A 147 -11.69 17.29 5.11
CA SER A 147 -11.72 15.85 4.93
C SER A 147 -13.14 15.31 5.19
N PRO A 148 -13.67 14.45 4.31
CA PRO A 148 -14.95 13.79 4.54
C PRO A 148 -14.91 12.82 5.73
N VAL A 149 -13.72 12.35 6.11
CA VAL A 149 -13.52 11.48 7.27
C VAL A 149 -12.59 12.17 8.25
N PRO A 150 -13.04 12.45 9.49
CA PRO A 150 -12.21 13.09 10.50
C PRO A 150 -10.82 12.43 10.64
N TRP A 151 -9.79 13.28 10.72
CA TRP A 151 -8.39 12.87 10.90
C TRP A 151 -7.82 11.92 9.83
N THR A 152 -8.41 11.88 8.64
CA THR A 152 -7.98 11.03 7.54
C THR A 152 -7.80 11.87 6.29
N VAL A 153 -6.75 11.64 5.50
CA VAL A 153 -6.61 12.23 4.15
C VAL A 153 -6.78 11.09 3.15
N PRO A 154 -7.97 10.90 2.54
CA PRO A 154 -8.24 9.72 1.73
C PRO A 154 -7.25 9.55 0.56
N GLY A 155 -6.92 10.65 -0.11
CA GLY A 155 -6.13 10.64 -1.34
C GLY A 155 -6.92 10.05 -2.52
N HIS A 156 -6.19 9.67 -3.57
CA HIS A 156 -6.75 9.01 -4.75
C HIS A 156 -5.76 8.00 -5.31
N PHE A 157 -6.27 6.91 -5.87
CA PHE A 157 -5.48 5.84 -6.44
C PHE A 157 -5.96 5.53 -7.86
N SER A 158 -5.02 5.29 -8.76
CA SER A 158 -5.32 4.73 -10.07
C SER A 158 -4.12 3.98 -10.64
N PHE A 159 -4.38 3.10 -11.59
CA PHE A 159 -3.33 2.62 -12.48
C PHE A 159 -3.10 3.59 -13.63
N GLY A 160 -2.05 3.32 -14.39
CA GLY A 160 -1.69 4.04 -15.58
C GLY A 160 -0.54 3.33 -16.28
N GLU A 161 0.06 4.06 -17.19
CA GLU A 161 1.18 3.60 -17.98
C GLU A 161 2.22 4.72 -18.09
N ALA A 162 3.48 4.32 -18.09
CA ALA A 162 4.59 5.14 -18.51
C ALA A 162 5.27 4.50 -19.74
N GLU A 163 5.47 5.28 -20.79
CA GLU A 163 6.26 4.90 -21.95
C GLU A 163 7.49 5.80 -22.06
N VAL A 164 8.63 5.23 -22.44
CA VAL A 164 9.80 6.04 -22.78
C VAL A 164 9.71 6.45 -24.24
N VAL A 165 9.54 7.75 -24.46
CA VAL A 165 9.44 8.35 -25.78
C VAL A 165 10.67 9.21 -26.06
N ARG A 166 10.93 9.47 -27.34
CA ARG A 166 11.89 10.50 -27.72
C ARG A 166 11.18 11.85 -27.72
N ASP A 167 11.66 12.79 -26.93
CA ASP A 167 11.09 14.12 -26.86
C ASP A 167 11.28 14.85 -28.21
N PRO A 168 10.23 15.35 -28.87
CA PRO A 168 10.37 15.99 -30.18
C PRO A 168 11.16 17.31 -30.14
N ILE A 169 11.26 17.96 -28.97
CA ILE A 169 11.95 19.24 -28.82
C ILE A 169 13.43 19.02 -28.48
N SER A 170 13.72 18.26 -27.42
CA SER A 170 15.10 18.04 -26.97
C SER A 170 15.81 16.87 -27.66
N ALA A 171 15.07 16.00 -28.35
CA ALA A 171 15.53 14.69 -28.85
C ALA A 171 15.99 13.72 -27.75
N GLU A 172 15.88 14.08 -26.47
CA GLU A 172 16.24 13.25 -25.34
C GLU A 172 15.14 12.23 -25.02
N PRO A 173 15.48 11.03 -24.53
CA PRO A 173 14.51 10.11 -23.97
C PRO A 173 13.83 10.68 -22.71
N ARG A 174 12.50 10.62 -22.65
CA ARG A 174 11.70 11.03 -21.49
C ARG A 174 10.55 10.06 -21.23
N LEU A 175 9.99 10.15 -20.04
CA LEU A 175 8.74 9.49 -19.69
C LEU A 175 7.55 10.24 -20.31
N ASP A 176 6.63 9.47 -20.87
CA ASP A 176 5.30 9.87 -21.27
C ASP A 176 4.30 9.14 -20.39
N LEU A 177 3.51 9.88 -19.61
CA LEU A 177 2.67 9.31 -18.56
C LEU A 177 1.20 9.40 -18.93
N ARG A 178 0.49 8.28 -18.82
CA ARG A 178 -0.96 8.18 -19.00
C ARG A 178 -1.58 7.58 -17.75
N TYR A 179 -2.70 8.13 -17.32
CA TYR A 179 -3.41 7.69 -16.12
C TYR A 179 -4.75 7.08 -16.50
N PHE A 180 -5.04 5.89 -16.00
CA PHE A 180 -6.32 5.21 -16.18
C PHE A 180 -7.26 5.61 -15.04
N GLN A 181 -7.85 6.79 -15.17
CA GLN A 181 -8.63 7.40 -14.10
C GLN A 181 -10.01 6.76 -14.00
N ILE A 182 -10.22 5.94 -12.98
CA ILE A 182 -11.55 5.49 -12.57
C ILE A 182 -12.02 6.45 -11.47
N TYR A 183 -12.79 7.45 -11.88
CA TYR A 183 -13.00 8.66 -11.09
C TYR A 183 -14.48 9.07 -11.13
N THR A 184 -15.14 9.25 -9.98
CA THR A 184 -16.44 9.95 -9.95
C THR A 184 -16.18 11.40 -10.35
N ASN A 185 -16.59 11.81 -11.55
CA ASN A 185 -16.27 13.11 -12.19
C ASN A 185 -15.91 14.21 -11.18
N ASN A 186 -14.67 14.70 -11.25
CA ASN A 186 -14.17 15.63 -10.25
C ASN A 186 -14.87 17.01 -10.38
N PRO A 187 -14.89 17.84 -9.33
CA PRO A 187 -15.56 19.14 -9.37
C PRO A 187 -14.93 20.16 -10.34
N ASN A 188 -13.76 19.85 -10.91
CA ASN A 188 -12.98 20.71 -11.80
C ASN A 188 -12.97 20.21 -13.26
N GLY A 189 -13.82 19.22 -13.62
CA GLY A 189 -13.96 18.73 -14.99
C GLY A 189 -12.94 17.67 -15.45
N ILE A 190 -12.30 16.94 -14.54
CA ILE A 190 -11.62 15.66 -14.85
C ILE A 190 -12.68 14.56 -14.90
N VAL A 191 -12.80 13.94 -16.07
CA VAL A 191 -13.72 12.85 -16.37
C VAL A 191 -12.97 11.52 -16.34
N SER A 192 -13.68 10.45 -15.94
CA SER A 192 -13.15 9.09 -15.93
C SER A 192 -12.66 8.62 -17.31
N GLY A 193 -11.48 8.00 -17.39
CA GLY A 193 -10.88 7.48 -18.63
C GLY A 193 -9.35 7.53 -18.65
N SER A 194 -8.77 7.13 -19.79
CA SER A 194 -7.34 7.29 -20.06
C SER A 194 -6.99 8.76 -20.33
N LEU A 195 -6.19 9.37 -19.45
CA LEU A 195 -5.79 10.78 -19.54
C LEU A 195 -4.27 10.91 -19.57
N HIS A 196 -3.75 11.64 -20.56
CA HIS A 196 -2.34 12.04 -20.59
C HIS A 196 -2.02 12.99 -19.42
N ALA A 197 -0.78 12.97 -18.93
CA ALA A 197 -0.33 13.79 -17.80
C ALA A 197 -0.60 15.29 -17.98
N SER A 198 -0.39 15.81 -19.18
CA SER A 198 -0.72 17.21 -19.51
C SER A 198 -2.20 17.56 -19.32
N ALA A 199 -3.12 16.60 -19.38
CA ALA A 199 -4.55 16.79 -19.13
C ALA A 199 -4.96 16.53 -17.67
N TYR A 200 -4.32 15.55 -17.01
CA TYR A 200 -4.66 15.10 -15.66
C TYR A 200 -3.89 15.83 -14.55
N ALA A 201 -2.57 15.91 -14.69
CA ALA A 201 -1.68 16.52 -13.70
C ALA A 201 -1.38 17.98 -14.08
N GLY A 202 -0.90 18.21 -15.31
CA GLY A 202 -0.32 19.48 -15.76
C GLY A 202 -1.31 20.53 -16.27
N SER A 203 -2.59 20.21 -16.43
CA SER A 203 -3.57 21.18 -16.97
C SER A 203 -3.73 22.36 -16.02
N LEU A 204 -3.61 23.58 -16.54
CA LEU A 204 -3.79 24.79 -15.74
C LEU A 204 -5.21 24.89 -15.17
N GLN A 205 -6.20 24.42 -15.93
CA GLN A 205 -7.64 24.59 -15.62
C GLN A 205 -8.22 23.50 -14.73
N ARG A 206 -7.70 22.28 -14.79
CA ARG A 206 -8.30 21.14 -14.08
C ARG A 206 -7.30 20.22 -13.41
N GLY A 207 -6.00 20.41 -13.72
CA GLY A 207 -4.94 19.52 -13.30
C GLY A 207 -4.59 19.65 -11.81
N TRP A 208 -3.99 18.60 -11.27
CA TRP A 208 -3.71 18.49 -9.84
C TRP A 208 -2.30 18.91 -9.41
N ILE A 209 -1.34 19.06 -10.33
CA ILE A 209 0.08 19.22 -9.99
C ILE A 209 0.37 20.48 -9.15
N GLY A 210 -0.45 21.53 -9.33
CA GLY A 210 -0.31 22.80 -8.60
C GLY A 210 -0.93 22.82 -7.22
N THR A 211 -1.90 21.95 -6.93
CA THR A 211 -2.69 21.97 -5.69
C THR A 211 -2.53 20.74 -4.83
N ARG A 212 -2.09 19.60 -5.38
CA ARG A 212 -1.92 18.35 -4.64
C ARG A 212 -0.48 17.83 -4.74
N PRO A 213 0.02 17.17 -3.69
CA PRO A 213 1.22 16.34 -3.82
C PRO A 213 0.88 15.03 -4.53
N ILE A 214 1.69 14.64 -5.51
CA ILE A 214 1.57 13.42 -6.31
C ILE A 214 2.79 12.52 -6.05
N SER A 215 2.57 11.22 -5.95
CA SER A 215 3.59 10.17 -5.92
C SER A 215 3.17 9.07 -6.90
N ASP A 216 3.89 8.96 -8.03
CA ASP A 216 3.71 7.90 -9.00
C ASP A 216 4.81 6.86 -8.83
N LEU A 217 4.45 5.58 -8.82
CA LEU A 217 5.41 4.47 -8.87
C LEU A 217 5.43 3.88 -10.27
N LEU A 218 6.62 3.74 -10.84
CA LEU A 218 6.82 3.02 -12.08
C LEU A 218 7.46 1.67 -11.80
N VAL A 219 6.86 0.62 -12.35
CA VAL A 219 7.41 -0.74 -12.35
C VAL A 219 7.35 -1.30 -13.76
N ARG A 220 8.48 -1.79 -14.26
CA ARG A 220 8.52 -2.41 -15.59
C ARG A 220 7.73 -3.70 -15.57
N VAL A 221 6.85 -3.82 -16.54
CA VAL A 221 6.01 -4.99 -16.78
C VAL A 221 5.91 -5.20 -18.29
N ASP A 222 5.60 -6.42 -18.71
CA ASP A 222 5.56 -6.76 -20.12
C ASP A 222 4.38 -6.06 -20.83
N GLY A 223 4.58 -5.65 -22.09
CA GLY A 223 3.59 -4.89 -22.87
C GLY A 223 2.19 -5.51 -22.90
N PRO A 224 2.02 -6.82 -23.18
CA PRO A 224 0.70 -7.45 -23.18
C PRO A 224 -0.03 -7.35 -21.84
N ALA A 225 0.71 -7.34 -20.73
CA ALA A 225 0.11 -7.18 -19.41
C ALA A 225 -0.41 -5.75 -19.20
N LEU A 226 0.30 -4.74 -19.70
CA LEU A 226 -0.17 -3.36 -19.70
C LEU A 226 -1.39 -3.17 -20.59
N ASP A 227 -1.40 -3.78 -21.78
CA ASP A 227 -2.52 -3.68 -22.71
C ASP A 227 -3.79 -4.28 -22.10
N ALA A 228 -3.67 -5.44 -21.44
CA ALA A 228 -4.78 -6.06 -20.71
C ALA A 228 -5.27 -5.16 -19.56
N ILE A 229 -4.36 -4.58 -18.75
CA ILE A 229 -4.73 -3.67 -17.66
C ILE A 229 -5.43 -2.42 -18.21
N ALA A 230 -4.90 -1.82 -19.28
CA ALA A 230 -5.44 -0.63 -19.91
C ALA A 230 -6.86 -0.87 -20.46
N LEU A 231 -7.08 -2.00 -21.13
CA LEU A 231 -8.38 -2.40 -21.64
C LEU A 231 -9.40 -2.53 -20.50
N GLN A 232 -9.07 -3.28 -19.45
CA GLN A 232 -9.97 -3.46 -18.32
C GLN A 232 -10.23 -2.14 -17.59
N ALA A 233 -9.21 -1.32 -17.40
CA ALA A 233 -9.37 -0.01 -16.76
C ALA A 233 -10.26 0.93 -17.58
N GLU A 234 -10.20 0.90 -18.92
CA GLU A 234 -11.09 1.71 -19.77
C GLU A 234 -12.55 1.25 -19.69
N ILE A 235 -12.80 -0.06 -19.58
CA ILE A 235 -14.16 -0.61 -19.37
C ILE A 235 -14.72 -0.14 -18.03
N LEU A 236 -13.93 -0.28 -16.95
CA LEU A 236 -14.33 0.20 -15.62
C LEU A 236 -14.47 1.72 -15.59
N ALA A 237 -13.64 2.47 -16.32
CA ALA A 237 -13.75 3.92 -16.41
C ALA A 237 -15.01 4.36 -17.18
N ALA A 238 -15.40 3.64 -18.24
CA ALA A 238 -16.61 3.92 -19.01
C ALA A 238 -17.88 3.82 -18.15
N ARG A 239 -17.93 2.85 -17.24
CA ARG A 239 -18.99 2.71 -16.23
C ARG A 239 -19.16 3.97 -15.38
N TYR A 240 -18.06 4.54 -14.91
CA TYR A 240 -18.07 5.79 -14.15
C TYR A 240 -18.48 7.01 -15.00
N ARG A 241 -18.19 7.01 -16.31
CA ARG A 241 -18.65 8.09 -17.21
C ARG A 241 -20.16 8.05 -17.43
N SER A 242 -20.74 6.86 -17.57
CA SER A 242 -22.18 6.68 -17.83
C SER A 242 -23.01 6.49 -16.56
N GLY A 243 -22.39 6.34 -15.39
CA GLY A 243 -23.08 5.92 -14.17
C GLY A 243 -23.73 4.56 -14.34
N ASP A 244 -23.01 3.57 -14.90
CA ASP A 244 -23.58 2.26 -15.25
C ASP A 244 -24.84 2.32 -16.16
N GLY A 245 -25.07 3.46 -16.83
CA GLY A 245 -26.24 3.71 -17.68
C GLY A 245 -27.41 4.41 -16.98
N ASP A 246 -27.37 4.59 -15.66
CA ASP A 246 -28.38 5.33 -14.89
C ASP A 246 -28.05 6.83 -14.72
N GLY A 247 -26.84 7.26 -15.13
CA GLY A 247 -26.36 8.63 -15.05
C GLY A 247 -25.76 9.04 -13.69
N LEU A 248 -25.69 8.13 -12.72
CA LEU A 248 -25.18 8.37 -11.37
C LEU A 248 -23.94 7.50 -11.06
N ALA A 249 -22.80 8.14 -10.82
CA ALA A 249 -21.59 7.48 -10.32
C ALA A 249 -21.35 7.87 -8.86
N VAL A 250 -21.61 6.95 -7.92
CA VAL A 250 -21.43 7.16 -6.47
C VAL A 250 -20.32 6.29 -5.93
N GLY A 251 -19.36 6.91 -5.24
CA GLY A 251 -18.34 6.21 -4.48
C GLY A 251 -18.88 5.65 -3.16
N THR A 252 -18.57 4.40 -2.88
CA THR A 252 -18.80 3.71 -1.61
C THR A 252 -17.51 3.03 -1.13
N PRO A 253 -17.45 2.50 0.10
CA PRO A 253 -16.25 1.79 0.56
C PRO A 253 -15.86 0.58 -0.32
N SER A 254 -16.84 -0.07 -0.97
CA SER A 254 -16.61 -1.23 -1.84
C SER A 254 -16.72 -0.94 -3.35
N THR A 255 -17.14 0.27 -3.74
CA THR A 255 -17.15 0.82 -5.10
C THR A 255 -16.39 2.13 -5.09
N SER A 256 -15.09 2.09 -5.41
CA SER A 256 -14.22 3.27 -5.33
C SER A 256 -13.10 3.17 -6.35
N CYS A 257 -12.42 4.29 -6.60
CA CYS A 257 -11.26 4.34 -7.50
C CYS A 257 -10.23 3.23 -7.22
N VAL A 258 -9.98 2.92 -5.95
CA VAL A 258 -9.07 1.85 -5.55
C VAL A 258 -9.66 0.48 -5.87
N GLN A 259 -10.92 0.22 -5.49
CA GLN A 259 -11.55 -1.09 -5.69
C GLN A 259 -11.70 -1.44 -7.16
N ASP A 260 -12.15 -0.49 -7.98
CA ASP A 260 -12.36 -0.73 -9.41
C ASP A 260 -11.04 -0.77 -10.19
N SER A 261 -10.01 0.00 -9.77
CA SER A 261 -8.66 -0.17 -10.31
C SER A 261 -8.12 -1.58 -10.02
N MET A 262 -8.28 -2.04 -8.78
CA MET A 262 -7.85 -3.38 -8.36
C MET A 262 -8.64 -4.50 -9.05
N GLN A 263 -9.92 -4.28 -9.29
CA GLN A 263 -10.75 -5.17 -10.10
C GLN A 263 -10.23 -5.25 -11.54
N ALA A 264 -9.94 -4.11 -12.18
CA ALA A 264 -9.40 -4.08 -13.54
C ALA A 264 -8.08 -4.87 -13.62
N LEU A 265 -7.18 -4.67 -12.65
CA LEU A 265 -5.94 -5.45 -12.55
C LEU A 265 -6.21 -6.94 -12.36
N TRP A 266 -7.13 -7.32 -11.47
CA TRP A 266 -7.47 -8.72 -11.25
C TRP A 266 -7.99 -9.40 -12.52
N ILE A 267 -8.93 -8.76 -13.23
CA ILE A 267 -9.49 -9.28 -14.49
C ILE A 267 -8.38 -9.43 -15.54
N ALA A 268 -7.51 -8.43 -15.68
CA ALA A 268 -6.39 -8.48 -16.61
C ALA A 268 -5.42 -9.64 -16.31
N LEU A 269 -5.12 -9.90 -15.04
CA LEU A 269 -4.28 -11.04 -14.65
C LEU A 269 -4.93 -12.39 -14.97
N GLN A 270 -6.25 -12.49 -14.81
CA GLN A 270 -6.99 -13.71 -15.16
C GLN A 270 -7.00 -13.94 -16.67
N GLN A 271 -7.16 -12.87 -17.46
CA GLN A 271 -7.04 -12.92 -18.91
C GLN A 271 -5.66 -13.40 -19.36
N LEU A 272 -4.59 -12.81 -18.81
CA LEU A 272 -3.21 -13.22 -19.14
C LEU A 272 -2.94 -14.67 -18.77
N ARG A 273 -3.48 -15.17 -17.66
CA ARG A 273 -3.38 -16.59 -17.25
C ARG A 273 -4.08 -17.53 -18.24
N GLN A 274 -5.16 -17.09 -18.88
CA GLN A 274 -5.90 -17.86 -19.90
C GLN A 274 -5.22 -17.79 -21.28
N ASP A 275 -4.68 -16.62 -21.64
CA ASP A 275 -4.00 -16.40 -22.93
C ASP A 275 -2.59 -17.02 -22.96
N SER A 276 -1.99 -17.26 -21.79
CA SER A 276 -0.76 -18.02 -21.66
C SER A 276 -1.05 -19.51 -21.89
N ASP A 277 -1.04 -19.95 -23.14
CA ASP A 277 -0.99 -21.37 -23.48
C ASP A 277 0.09 -22.07 -22.64
N LEU A 278 -0.27 -23.19 -22.02
CA LEU A 278 0.56 -23.96 -21.08
C LEU A 278 1.84 -24.56 -21.71
N ASP A 279 2.06 -24.34 -23.02
CA ASP A 279 3.16 -24.93 -23.79
C ASP A 279 4.48 -24.14 -23.74
N ASP A 280 4.49 -22.86 -23.31
CA ASP A 280 5.72 -22.04 -23.20
C ASP A 280 6.06 -21.59 -21.76
N LEU A 281 5.91 -22.52 -20.81
CA LEU A 281 6.33 -22.35 -19.41
C LEU A 281 7.86 -22.31 -19.23
N SER A 282 8.62 -22.53 -20.31
CA SER A 282 10.08 -22.58 -20.28
C SER A 282 10.75 -21.21 -20.39
N SER A 283 10.04 -20.19 -20.89
CA SER A 283 10.61 -18.86 -21.08
C SER A 283 10.65 -18.07 -19.77
N ALA A 284 11.77 -17.38 -19.51
CA ALA A 284 11.95 -16.55 -18.32
C ALA A 284 10.86 -15.46 -18.17
N GLY A 285 10.26 -15.03 -19.29
CA GLY A 285 9.13 -14.10 -19.33
C GLY A 285 7.83 -14.69 -18.78
N THR A 286 7.49 -15.94 -19.10
CA THR A 286 6.28 -16.61 -18.57
C THR A 286 6.39 -16.84 -17.06
N ALA A 287 7.55 -17.26 -16.56
CA ALA A 287 7.78 -17.40 -15.12
C ALA A 287 7.69 -16.06 -14.37
N ARG A 288 8.15 -14.96 -14.98
CA ARG A 288 8.04 -13.59 -14.41
C ARG A 288 6.58 -13.15 -14.33
N ARG A 289 5.80 -13.37 -15.39
CA ARG A 289 4.36 -13.07 -15.44
C ARG A 289 3.58 -13.83 -14.36
N LEU A 290 3.84 -15.13 -14.20
CA LEU A 290 3.15 -15.95 -13.20
C LEU A 290 3.51 -15.57 -11.76
N GLN A 291 4.79 -15.28 -11.46
CA GLN A 291 5.17 -14.84 -10.11
C GLN A 291 4.57 -13.50 -9.72
N LEU A 292 4.52 -12.56 -10.67
CA LEU A 292 3.87 -11.27 -10.45
C LEU A 292 2.36 -11.44 -10.29
N ALA A 293 1.74 -12.25 -11.16
CA ALA A 293 0.32 -12.59 -11.05
C ALA A 293 0.01 -13.20 -9.69
N ASP A 294 0.81 -14.14 -9.18
CA ASP A 294 0.59 -14.75 -7.88
C ASP A 294 0.81 -13.78 -6.71
N ALA A 295 1.78 -12.86 -6.81
CA ALA A 295 1.99 -11.84 -5.80
C ALA A 295 0.83 -10.84 -5.73
N LEU A 296 0.34 -10.40 -6.89
CA LEU A 296 -0.81 -9.51 -7.01
C LEU A 296 -2.11 -10.23 -6.62
N ASP A 297 -2.28 -11.49 -6.99
CA ASP A 297 -3.46 -12.29 -6.64
C ASP A 297 -3.53 -12.48 -5.11
N ARG A 298 -2.41 -12.73 -4.42
CA ARG A 298 -2.36 -12.75 -2.94
C ARG A 298 -2.74 -11.41 -2.31
N LEU A 299 -2.39 -10.30 -2.96
CA LEU A 299 -2.78 -8.97 -2.48
C LEU A 299 -4.27 -8.71 -2.65
N LEU A 300 -4.81 -9.13 -3.80
CA LEU A 300 -6.21 -8.94 -4.21
C LEU A 300 -7.16 -9.96 -3.57
N THR A 301 -6.63 -11.09 -3.07
CA THR A 301 -7.37 -12.18 -2.45
C THR A 301 -6.80 -12.53 -1.06
N PRO A 302 -6.98 -11.66 -0.04
CA PRO A 302 -6.35 -11.80 1.27
C PRO A 302 -6.68 -13.11 2.02
N PHE A 303 -7.71 -13.85 1.60
CA PHE A 303 -8.05 -15.19 2.12
C PHE A 303 -8.11 -16.26 1.02
N GLY A 304 -7.44 -16.05 -0.12
CA GLY A 304 -7.56 -16.90 -1.31
C GLY A 304 -8.97 -16.91 -1.92
N ARG A 305 -9.80 -15.93 -1.54
CA ARG A 305 -11.16 -15.75 -2.03
C ARG A 305 -11.27 -14.38 -2.71
N VAL A 306 -11.79 -14.39 -3.92
CA VAL A 306 -12.15 -13.20 -4.70
C VAL A 306 -13.58 -12.81 -4.33
N ARG A 307 -13.89 -11.52 -4.33
CA ARG A 307 -15.27 -11.03 -4.19
C ARG A 307 -16.16 -11.61 -5.30
N THR A 308 -17.41 -11.91 -4.99
CA THR A 308 -18.32 -12.55 -5.95
C THR A 308 -18.69 -11.62 -7.10
N ASP A 309 -18.84 -10.32 -6.83
CA ASP A 309 -19.12 -9.30 -7.85
C ASP A 309 -17.96 -9.14 -8.83
N TRP A 310 -16.71 -9.25 -8.37
CA TRP A 310 -15.54 -9.22 -9.26
C TRP A 310 -15.53 -10.38 -10.26
N ARG A 311 -15.90 -11.58 -9.81
CA ARG A 311 -16.00 -12.75 -10.70
C ARG A 311 -17.10 -12.57 -11.75
N GLY A 312 -18.29 -12.17 -11.32
CA GLY A 312 -19.40 -11.94 -12.26
C GLY A 312 -19.08 -10.85 -13.29
N ASN A 313 -18.45 -9.76 -12.87
CA ASN A 313 -18.02 -8.69 -13.77
C ASN A 313 -16.93 -9.14 -14.74
N ALA A 314 -16.03 -10.05 -14.33
CA ALA A 314 -15.06 -10.66 -15.25
C ALA A 314 -15.76 -11.48 -16.34
N GLU A 315 -16.76 -12.30 -15.97
CA GLU A 315 -17.57 -13.06 -16.93
C GLU A 315 -18.30 -12.16 -17.93
N VAL A 316 -18.87 -11.03 -17.47
CA VAL A 316 -19.47 -10.01 -18.34
C VAL A 316 -18.44 -9.46 -19.33
N THR A 317 -17.24 -9.17 -18.85
CA THR A 317 -16.20 -8.56 -19.69
C THR A 317 -15.66 -9.56 -20.73
N PHE A 318 -15.44 -10.81 -20.33
CA PHE A 318 -15.00 -11.88 -21.23
C PHE A 318 -16.07 -12.27 -22.26
N SER A 319 -17.34 -12.39 -21.84
CA SER A 319 -18.46 -12.66 -22.76
C SER A 319 -18.72 -11.53 -23.77
N ALA A 320 -18.32 -10.30 -23.45
CA ALA A 320 -18.35 -9.15 -24.37
C ALA A 320 -17.21 -9.18 -25.42
N GLY A 321 -16.42 -10.25 -25.50
CA GLY A 321 -15.39 -10.44 -26.53
C GLY A 321 -14.03 -9.84 -26.20
N THR A 322 -13.78 -9.45 -24.95
CA THR A 322 -12.50 -8.85 -24.52
C THR A 322 -11.47 -9.88 -24.02
N GLY A 323 -11.83 -11.17 -23.93
CA GLY A 323 -10.99 -12.34 -23.54
C GLY A 323 -11.82 -13.64 -23.53
N ARG A 324 -11.23 -14.85 -23.68
CA ARG A 324 -11.98 -16.10 -23.97
C ARG A 324 -12.65 -16.77 -22.76
N LEU A 325 -13.96 -16.99 -22.89
CA LEU A 325 -14.61 -18.29 -22.63
C LEU A 325 -15.66 -18.53 -23.73
N SER A 326 -15.46 -19.54 -24.59
CA SER A 326 -16.52 -20.05 -25.47
C SER A 326 -16.71 -21.54 -25.20
N ALA A 327 -17.88 -21.88 -24.65
CA ALA A 327 -18.55 -23.15 -24.91
C ALA A 327 -20.00 -23.04 -24.40
N GLY A 328 -20.86 -22.45 -25.23
CA GLY A 328 -22.29 -22.33 -24.99
C GLY A 328 -22.84 -21.13 -25.73
N ASP A 329 -23.66 -21.40 -26.74
CA ASP A 329 -24.52 -20.41 -27.39
C ASP A 329 -25.15 -19.51 -26.30
N PRO A 330 -24.97 -18.17 -26.35
CA PRO A 330 -25.64 -17.31 -25.40
C PRO A 330 -27.13 -17.32 -25.77
N GLY A 331 -27.86 -18.30 -25.24
CA GLY A 331 -29.31 -18.23 -25.22
C GLY A 331 -29.71 -16.85 -24.70
N GLU A 332 -30.76 -16.27 -25.28
CA GLU A 332 -31.25 -14.90 -25.03
C GLU A 332 -31.59 -14.58 -23.55
N GLY A 333 -31.35 -15.49 -22.61
CA GLY A 333 -31.55 -15.32 -21.18
C GLY A 333 -30.24 -15.02 -20.43
N ALA A 334 -30.15 -13.78 -19.92
CA ALA A 334 -29.26 -13.32 -18.85
C ALA A 334 -27.83 -12.87 -19.22
N ARG A 335 -27.73 -11.76 -19.96
CA ARG A 335 -26.62 -10.82 -19.73
C ARG A 335 -26.78 -10.23 -18.32
N SER A 336 -26.07 -10.77 -17.34
CA SER A 336 -26.06 -10.18 -15.99
C SER A 336 -25.43 -8.79 -16.07
N PRO A 337 -26.05 -7.73 -15.53
CA PRO A 337 -25.41 -6.42 -15.47
C PRO A 337 -24.18 -6.46 -14.57
N PHE A 338 -23.28 -5.49 -14.73
CA PHE A 338 -22.20 -5.28 -13.76
C PHE A 338 -22.78 -5.19 -12.34
N GLN A 339 -22.16 -5.91 -11.41
CA GLN A 339 -22.61 -5.99 -10.02
C GLN A 339 -21.67 -5.19 -9.14
N ALA A 340 -22.26 -4.50 -8.16
CA ALA A 340 -21.54 -3.86 -7.06
C ALA A 340 -22.10 -4.40 -5.74
N SER A 341 -21.26 -5.07 -4.96
CA SER A 341 -21.66 -5.56 -3.64
C SER A 341 -21.25 -4.59 -2.53
N GLN A 342 -22.17 -4.33 -1.59
CA GLN A 342 -21.94 -3.53 -0.39
C GLN A 342 -21.97 -4.39 0.89
N ARG A 343 -21.84 -5.72 0.76
CA ARG A 343 -21.93 -6.62 1.93
C ARG A 343 -20.68 -6.46 2.81
N LEU A 344 -20.87 -6.58 4.11
CA LEU A 344 -19.78 -6.51 5.10
C LEU A 344 -18.67 -7.53 4.83
N GLY A 345 -19.02 -8.71 4.29
CA GLY A 345 -18.05 -9.72 3.88
C GLY A 345 -17.12 -9.24 2.75
N ASP A 346 -17.61 -8.43 1.81
CA ASP A 346 -16.81 -7.91 0.70
C ASP A 346 -15.87 -6.79 1.16
N VAL A 347 -16.30 -6.00 2.15
CA VAL A 347 -15.43 -5.06 2.88
C VAL A 347 -14.26 -5.79 3.55
N LEU A 348 -14.53 -6.91 4.24
CA LEU A 348 -13.47 -7.74 4.82
C LEU A 348 -12.59 -8.42 3.77
N LEU A 349 -13.14 -8.81 2.62
CA LEU A 349 -12.36 -9.42 1.52
C LEU A 349 -11.50 -8.40 0.76
N SER A 350 -11.79 -7.10 0.87
CA SER A 350 -11.10 -6.04 0.13
C SER A 350 -10.37 -5.02 1.01
N TRP A 351 -10.35 -5.22 2.32
CA TRP A 351 -9.81 -4.25 3.28
C TRP A 351 -8.37 -3.78 3.00
N ARG A 352 -7.54 -4.63 2.36
CA ARG A 352 -6.16 -4.29 1.95
C ARG A 352 -6.09 -3.30 0.79
N SER A 353 -7.16 -3.19 0.01
CA SER A 353 -7.31 -2.32 -1.16
C SER A 353 -8.39 -1.25 -0.99
N MET A 354 -8.94 -1.02 0.22
CA MET A 354 -10.00 -0.03 0.40
C MET A 354 -9.51 1.42 0.45
N LEU A 355 -8.25 1.64 0.83
CA LEU A 355 -7.69 2.99 1.02
C LEU A 355 -6.57 3.23 0.01
N PRO A 356 -6.56 4.38 -0.69
CA PRO A 356 -5.55 4.70 -1.69
C PRO A 356 -4.11 4.51 -1.19
N ARG A 357 -3.77 5.12 -0.05
CA ARG A 357 -2.44 5.02 0.56
C ARG A 357 -2.03 3.58 0.84
N ARG A 358 -2.96 2.78 1.37
CA ARG A 358 -2.71 1.39 1.77
C ARG A 358 -2.49 0.49 0.55
N ALA A 359 -3.34 0.64 -0.47
CA ALA A 359 -3.26 -0.09 -1.71
C ALA A 359 -1.92 0.16 -2.43
N HIS A 360 -1.57 1.44 -2.60
CA HIS A 360 -0.30 1.86 -3.18
C HIS A 360 0.91 1.23 -2.46
N ASP A 361 0.97 1.33 -1.13
CA ASP A 361 2.10 0.80 -0.36
C ASP A 361 2.16 -0.73 -0.35
N ALA A 362 0.99 -1.38 -0.38
CA ALA A 362 0.92 -2.83 -0.44
C ALA A 362 1.43 -3.36 -1.79
N MET A 363 1.05 -2.73 -2.91
CA MET A 363 1.57 -3.08 -4.22
C MET A 363 3.08 -2.86 -4.30
N ALA A 364 3.56 -1.68 -3.91
CA ALA A 364 4.98 -1.37 -3.89
C ALA A 364 5.79 -2.41 -3.11
N ARG A 365 5.26 -2.86 -1.97
CA ARG A 365 5.87 -3.91 -1.15
C ARG A 365 5.95 -5.25 -1.89
N GLU A 366 4.88 -5.67 -2.54
CA GLU A 366 4.87 -6.95 -3.28
C GLU A 366 5.85 -6.91 -4.47
N PHE A 367 5.93 -5.80 -5.21
CA PHE A 367 6.93 -5.63 -6.28
C PHE A 367 8.37 -5.68 -5.75
N LEU A 368 8.68 -4.95 -4.68
CA LEU A 368 10.02 -4.94 -4.08
C LEU A 368 10.41 -6.33 -3.53
N ARG A 369 9.46 -7.06 -2.93
CA ARG A 369 9.67 -8.45 -2.46
C ARG A 369 9.88 -9.43 -3.60
N ALA A 370 9.23 -9.20 -4.74
CA ALA A 370 9.44 -9.94 -5.98
C ALA A 370 10.80 -9.61 -6.64
N GLY A 371 11.57 -8.65 -6.11
CA GLY A 371 12.86 -8.25 -6.65
C GLY A 371 12.76 -7.21 -7.77
N LEU A 372 11.59 -6.62 -7.98
CA LEU A 372 11.36 -5.63 -9.03
C LEU A 372 11.73 -4.22 -8.53
N PRO A 373 12.63 -3.49 -9.22
CA PRO A 373 12.91 -2.10 -8.90
C PRO A 373 11.68 -1.20 -9.10
N LEU A 374 11.59 -0.15 -8.28
CA LEU A 374 10.52 0.85 -8.38
C LEU A 374 11.12 2.24 -8.58
N TRP A 375 10.56 3.00 -9.51
CA TRP A 375 10.88 4.42 -9.66
C TRP A 375 9.75 5.28 -9.11
N VAL A 376 10.03 6.02 -8.03
CA VAL A 376 9.12 6.98 -7.44
C VAL A 376 9.31 8.33 -8.11
N LEU A 377 8.25 8.88 -8.70
CA LEU A 377 8.17 10.26 -9.19
C LEU A 377 7.27 11.06 -8.25
N ARG A 378 7.79 12.16 -7.71
CA ARG A 378 7.07 12.95 -6.71
C ARG A 378 7.08 14.43 -7.06
N SER A 379 5.91 15.05 -6.94
CA SER A 379 5.74 16.49 -6.99
C SER A 379 4.91 16.96 -5.79
N ASN A 380 5.18 18.17 -5.30
CA ASN A 380 4.45 18.73 -4.17
C ASN A 380 4.00 20.16 -4.51
N GLN A 381 2.80 20.32 -5.09
CA GLN A 381 2.20 21.64 -5.37
C GLN A 381 3.15 22.57 -6.12
N ILE A 382 3.38 22.29 -7.41
CA ILE A 382 4.35 23.03 -8.25
C ILE A 382 3.60 24.10 -9.07
N PRO A 383 4.07 25.37 -9.14
CA PRO A 383 5.38 25.88 -8.71
C PRO A 383 5.47 26.23 -7.22
N GLY A 384 4.37 26.14 -6.47
CA GLY A 384 4.35 26.38 -5.03
C GLY A 384 4.17 27.83 -4.61
N ALA A 385 3.60 28.65 -5.51
CA ALA A 385 3.48 30.09 -5.35
C ALA A 385 2.45 30.53 -4.31
N ASP A 386 1.37 29.76 -4.09
CA ASP A 386 0.32 30.14 -3.14
C ASP A 386 0.72 29.70 -1.72
N PRO A 387 1.00 30.65 -0.80
CA PRO A 387 1.42 30.30 0.56
C PRO A 387 0.27 29.76 1.42
N ARG A 388 -0.98 29.93 0.98
CA ARG A 388 -2.18 29.48 1.71
C ARG A 388 -2.46 27.99 1.54
N LEU A 389 -1.76 27.34 0.61
CA LEU A 389 -1.86 25.90 0.36
C LEU A 389 -0.67 25.17 0.97
N GLU A 390 -0.93 24.00 1.53
CA GLU A 390 0.11 23.10 2.04
C GLU A 390 -0.12 21.68 1.51
N PRO A 391 0.93 20.93 1.16
CA PRO A 391 0.75 19.56 0.68
C PRO A 391 0.46 18.63 1.86
N LEU A 392 -0.66 17.90 1.80
CA LEU A 392 -0.98 16.88 2.81
C LEU A 392 -0.70 15.47 2.29
N ALA A 393 -0.02 14.64 3.08
CA ALA A 393 0.10 13.22 2.77
C ALA A 393 -1.27 12.53 2.77
N PRO A 394 -1.53 11.60 1.82
CA PRO A 394 -2.63 10.66 1.95
C PRO A 394 -2.33 9.70 3.10
N THR A 395 -3.35 9.39 3.89
CA THR A 395 -3.22 8.60 5.10
C THR A 395 -4.12 7.36 5.06
N THR A 396 -3.85 6.43 5.96
CA THR A 396 -4.84 5.41 6.35
C THR A 396 -5.87 6.04 7.31
N VAL A 397 -6.86 5.26 7.75
CA VAL A 397 -7.91 5.71 8.69
C VAL A 397 -7.28 6.25 9.97
N LEU A 398 -7.73 7.44 10.41
CA LEU A 398 -7.19 8.18 11.57
C LEU A 398 -5.70 8.52 11.46
N GLY A 399 -5.11 8.53 10.26
CA GLY A 399 -3.68 8.72 10.10
C GLY A 399 -3.14 10.12 10.44
N GLN A 400 -4.01 11.13 10.62
CA GLN A 400 -3.62 12.41 11.21
C GLN A 400 -3.49 12.36 12.75
N LEU A 401 -3.86 11.24 13.39
CA LEU A 401 -3.61 10.92 14.80
C LEU A 401 -2.57 9.80 14.87
N PRO A 402 -1.25 10.09 14.84
CA PRO A 402 -0.21 9.11 14.52
C PRO A 402 -0.24 7.86 15.40
N VAL A 403 -0.46 8.02 16.71
CA VAL A 403 -0.52 6.91 17.67
C VAL A 403 -1.76 6.04 17.41
N LEU A 404 -2.95 6.65 17.37
CA LEU A 404 -4.20 5.91 17.19
C LEU A 404 -4.31 5.26 15.81
N GLY A 405 -3.92 5.98 14.74
CA GLY A 405 -3.88 5.45 13.38
C GLY A 405 -2.91 4.28 13.26
N THR A 406 -1.72 4.37 13.87
CA THR A 406 -0.75 3.25 13.88
C THR A 406 -1.30 2.05 14.63
N LEU A 407 -1.87 2.24 15.82
CA LEU A 407 -2.45 1.15 16.62
C LEU A 407 -3.61 0.46 15.90
N LEU A 408 -4.52 1.23 15.30
CA LEU A 408 -5.61 0.70 14.50
C LEU A 408 -5.08 -0.09 13.29
N GLN A 409 -4.07 0.45 12.60
CA GLN A 409 -3.46 -0.23 11.47
C GLN A 409 -2.78 -1.54 11.87
N ARG A 410 -1.99 -1.56 12.95
CA ARG A 410 -1.37 -2.78 13.49
C ARG A 410 -2.41 -3.82 13.87
N LEU A 411 -3.50 -3.40 14.50
CA LEU A 411 -4.62 -4.27 14.86
C LEU A 411 -5.21 -4.94 13.63
N LEU A 412 -5.63 -4.14 12.64
CA LEU A 412 -6.23 -4.66 11.41
C LEU A 412 -5.24 -5.58 10.65
N ASP A 413 -3.97 -5.18 10.55
CA ASP A 413 -2.89 -5.95 9.93
C ASP A 413 -2.67 -7.30 10.59
N SER A 414 -2.81 -7.37 11.92
CA SER A 414 -2.58 -8.58 12.70
C SER A 414 -3.75 -9.54 12.79
N LEU A 415 -4.99 -9.05 12.63
CA LEU A 415 -6.21 -9.86 12.73
C LEU A 415 -6.43 -10.73 11.50
N PHE A 416 -6.09 -10.22 10.32
CA PHE A 416 -6.47 -10.79 9.02
C PHE A 416 -5.32 -11.25 8.09
N PRO A 417 -4.09 -11.56 8.55
CA PRO A 417 -3.09 -12.08 7.63
C PRO A 417 -3.50 -13.49 7.15
N PRO A 418 -3.25 -13.83 5.86
CA PRO A 418 -3.57 -15.14 5.33
C PRO A 418 -2.83 -16.24 6.08
N LEU A 419 -3.52 -17.37 6.29
CA LEU A 419 -2.93 -18.58 6.83
C LEU A 419 -2.01 -19.22 5.78
N VAL A 420 -0.71 -18.91 5.83
CA VAL A 420 0.29 -19.51 4.95
C VAL A 420 0.88 -20.77 5.60
N PRO A 421 0.99 -21.92 4.91
CA PRO A 421 1.53 -23.16 5.49
C PRO A 421 2.93 -23.00 6.12
N ALA A 422 3.82 -22.23 5.48
CA ALA A 422 5.15 -21.94 6.02
C ALA A 422 5.10 -21.21 7.38
N ALA A 423 4.17 -20.26 7.54
CA ALA A 423 3.96 -19.53 8.79
C ALA A 423 3.40 -20.44 9.89
N GLN A 424 2.53 -21.39 9.53
CA GLN A 424 2.01 -22.40 10.45
C GLN A 424 3.12 -23.35 10.92
N GLY A 425 3.91 -23.88 9.99
CA GLY A 425 5.06 -24.74 10.30
C GLY A 425 6.07 -24.06 11.21
N PHE A 426 6.39 -22.79 10.95
CA PHE A 426 7.25 -21.99 11.84
C PHE A 426 6.64 -21.82 13.24
N SER A 427 5.34 -21.52 13.33
CA SER A 427 4.65 -21.34 14.61
C SER A 427 4.66 -22.63 15.45
N LEU A 428 4.45 -23.78 14.80
CA LEU A 428 4.52 -25.10 15.45
C LEU A 428 5.93 -25.44 15.92
N LEU A 429 6.95 -25.13 15.12
CA LEU A 429 8.35 -25.29 15.50
C LEU A 429 8.69 -24.46 16.74
N VAL A 430 8.31 -23.18 16.75
CA VAL A 430 8.54 -22.30 17.92
C VAL A 430 7.80 -22.82 19.14
N LEU A 431 6.54 -23.26 19.00
CA LEU A 431 5.78 -23.86 20.09
C LEU A 431 6.50 -25.10 20.65
N GLY A 432 7.03 -25.98 19.80
CA GLY A 432 7.77 -27.16 20.22
C GLY A 432 9.06 -26.83 20.97
N ILE A 433 9.86 -25.89 20.44
CA ILE A 433 11.10 -25.43 21.08
C ILE A 433 10.79 -24.75 22.42
N TYR A 434 9.81 -23.83 22.45
CA TYR A 434 9.34 -23.20 23.67
C TYR A 434 8.90 -24.23 24.70
N GLY A 435 8.06 -25.19 24.31
CA GLY A 435 7.56 -26.23 25.20
C GLY A 435 8.69 -27.06 25.82
N ALA A 436 9.69 -27.47 25.02
CA ALA A 436 10.85 -28.20 25.50
C ALA A 436 11.67 -27.40 26.51
N LEU A 437 11.93 -26.11 26.24
CA LEU A 437 12.69 -25.23 27.13
C LEU A 437 11.91 -24.91 28.41
N ALA A 438 10.63 -24.57 28.30
CA ALA A 438 9.77 -24.20 29.41
C ALA A 438 9.56 -25.38 30.39
N LEU A 439 9.24 -26.56 29.87
CA LEU A 439 9.10 -27.79 30.67
C LEU A 439 10.45 -28.21 31.26
N GLY A 440 11.51 -28.24 30.45
CA GLY A 440 12.85 -28.62 30.90
C GLY A 440 13.38 -27.74 32.03
N HIS A 441 13.31 -26.42 31.86
CA HIS A 441 13.66 -25.45 32.91
C HIS A 441 12.69 -25.54 34.10
N GLY A 442 11.39 -25.69 33.84
CA GLY A 442 10.36 -25.73 34.86
C GLY A 442 10.54 -26.90 35.83
N PHE A 443 10.79 -28.10 35.33
CA PHE A 443 11.05 -29.27 36.17
C PHE A 443 12.42 -29.19 36.86
N ARG A 444 13.48 -28.76 36.17
CA ARG A 444 14.84 -28.65 36.76
C ARG A 444 14.92 -27.62 37.89
N SER A 445 14.20 -26.50 37.78
CA SER A 445 14.17 -25.43 38.79
C SER A 445 13.19 -25.70 39.94
N GLY A 446 12.43 -26.80 39.88
CA GLY A 446 11.33 -27.10 40.81
C GLY A 446 10.12 -26.16 40.67
N PHE A 447 10.09 -25.32 39.63
CA PHE A 447 8.95 -24.47 39.34
C PHE A 447 7.72 -25.26 38.87
N LEU A 448 7.92 -26.39 38.20
CA LEU A 448 6.86 -27.33 37.88
C LEU A 448 6.97 -28.52 38.84
N SER A 449 5.89 -28.83 39.54
CA SER A 449 5.82 -29.96 40.45
C SER A 449 4.42 -30.55 40.43
N GLY A 450 4.27 -31.80 40.00
CA GLY A 450 2.99 -32.49 40.11
C GLY A 450 2.80 -33.56 39.04
N PRO A 451 1.93 -34.55 39.31
CA PRO A 451 1.48 -35.46 38.27
C PRO A 451 0.65 -34.67 37.26
N TRP A 452 0.92 -34.91 35.97
CA TRP A 452 0.16 -34.34 34.86
C TRP A 452 -1.29 -34.85 34.90
N ARG A 453 -2.24 -34.02 35.35
CA ARG A 453 -3.65 -34.43 35.54
C ARG A 453 -4.65 -33.38 35.09
N TRP A 454 -5.32 -33.64 33.98
CA TRP A 454 -6.38 -32.75 33.49
C TRP A 454 -7.65 -32.82 34.35
N PRO A 455 -8.32 -31.68 34.61
CA PRO A 455 -9.65 -31.67 35.22
C PRO A 455 -10.71 -32.19 34.23
N PRO A 456 -11.93 -32.53 34.71
CA PRO A 456 -13.04 -32.90 33.85
C PRO A 456 -13.39 -31.82 32.82
N LEU A 457 -13.78 -32.23 31.61
CA LEU A 457 -14.03 -31.35 30.47
C LEU A 457 -15.03 -30.22 30.77
N ALA A 458 -16.07 -30.52 31.54
CA ALA A 458 -17.08 -29.54 31.96
C ALA A 458 -16.51 -28.35 32.76
N ARG A 459 -15.40 -28.56 33.49
CA ARG A 459 -14.68 -27.48 34.19
C ARG A 459 -13.58 -26.86 33.32
N LEU A 460 -12.98 -27.67 32.45
CA LEU A 460 -11.89 -27.24 31.57
C LEU A 460 -12.36 -26.23 30.52
N LEU A 461 -13.47 -26.50 29.83
CA LEU A 461 -13.96 -25.66 28.73
C LEU A 461 -14.20 -24.19 29.12
N PRO A 462 -14.99 -23.86 30.16
CA PRO A 462 -15.21 -22.46 30.53
C PRO A 462 -13.91 -21.78 31.00
N ARG A 463 -13.01 -22.51 31.66
CA ARG A 463 -11.70 -21.98 32.09
C ARG A 463 -10.79 -21.71 30.89
N ALA A 464 -10.76 -22.63 29.93
CA ALA A 464 -9.98 -22.49 28.71
C ALA A 464 -10.48 -21.29 27.89
N ALA A 465 -11.80 -21.12 27.74
CA ALA A 465 -12.39 -19.95 27.08
C ALA A 465 -12.04 -18.64 27.82
N GLY A 466 -12.13 -18.65 29.16
CA GLY A 466 -11.73 -17.50 29.98
C GLY A 466 -10.26 -17.12 29.78
N LEU A 467 -9.35 -18.09 29.84
CA LEU A 467 -7.91 -17.89 29.66
C LEU A 467 -7.51 -17.44 28.25
N LEU A 468 -8.32 -17.80 27.24
CA LEU A 468 -8.12 -17.35 25.87
C LEU A 468 -8.39 -15.84 25.76
N LEU A 469 -9.48 -15.35 26.38
CA LEU A 469 -9.80 -13.93 26.39
C LEU A 469 -8.87 -13.16 27.32
N LEU A 470 -8.69 -13.64 28.55
CA LEU A 470 -7.83 -13.04 29.56
C LEU A 470 -7.09 -14.15 30.35
N PRO A 471 -5.75 -14.24 30.26
CA PRO A 471 -4.85 -13.18 29.78
C PRO A 471 -4.54 -13.17 28.27
N ALA A 472 -4.66 -14.30 27.57
CA ALA A 472 -3.93 -14.50 26.32
C ALA A 472 -4.22 -13.43 25.24
N LEU A 473 -5.48 -13.21 24.87
CA LEU A 473 -5.82 -12.22 23.83
C LEU A 473 -5.45 -10.79 24.24
N VAL A 474 -5.82 -10.37 25.45
CA VAL A 474 -5.58 -8.98 25.92
C VAL A 474 -4.10 -8.68 26.03
N GLU A 475 -3.30 -9.58 26.61
CA GLU A 475 -1.88 -9.35 26.78
C GLU A 475 -1.15 -9.35 25.43
N GLU A 476 -1.49 -10.25 24.50
CA GLU A 476 -0.89 -10.23 23.16
C GLU A 476 -1.30 -8.98 22.36
N LEU A 477 -2.52 -8.47 22.52
CA LEU A 477 -2.93 -7.19 21.92
C LEU A 477 -2.06 -6.03 22.41
N ILE A 478 -1.71 -6.01 23.69
CA ILE A 478 -0.88 -4.92 24.27
C ILE A 478 0.59 -5.10 23.87
N PHE A 479 1.18 -6.25 24.18
CA PHE A 479 2.63 -6.41 24.07
C PHE A 479 3.09 -6.70 22.65
N ARG A 480 2.26 -7.36 21.82
CA ARG A 480 2.68 -7.80 20.47
C ARG A 480 2.09 -6.90 19.41
N VAL A 481 0.79 -6.58 19.49
CA VAL A 481 0.16 -5.73 18.48
C VAL A 481 0.40 -4.24 18.73
N ALA A 482 0.15 -3.73 19.94
CA ALA A 482 0.27 -2.30 20.19
C ALA A 482 1.73 -1.85 20.24
N LEU A 483 2.59 -2.60 20.94
CA LEU A 483 3.97 -2.21 21.20
C LEU A 483 4.93 -2.61 20.08
N LEU A 484 4.85 -3.86 19.59
CA LEU A 484 5.78 -4.35 18.57
C LEU A 484 5.43 -3.78 17.18
N PRO A 485 6.41 -3.34 16.39
CA PRO A 485 6.17 -2.96 15.00
C PRO A 485 5.65 -4.14 14.18
N HIS A 486 4.63 -3.89 13.37
CA HIS A 486 4.13 -4.91 12.45
C HIS A 486 5.15 -5.14 11.33
N PRO A 487 5.33 -6.37 10.80
CA PRO A 487 6.31 -6.65 9.75
C PRO A 487 6.14 -5.83 8.47
N LEU A 488 4.93 -5.31 8.22
CA LEU A 488 4.65 -4.43 7.08
C LEU A 488 5.23 -3.01 7.24
N GLU A 489 5.63 -2.60 8.45
CA GLU A 489 6.28 -1.31 8.71
C GLU A 489 7.75 -1.28 8.27
N GLY A 490 8.37 -2.44 8.07
CA GLY A 490 9.73 -2.55 7.55
C GLY A 490 10.83 -2.34 8.60
N GLU A 491 10.54 -2.47 9.89
CA GLU A 491 11.57 -2.47 10.94
C GLU A 491 12.46 -3.72 10.85
N HIS A 492 13.78 -3.54 10.97
CA HIS A 492 14.76 -4.61 10.81
C HIS A 492 16.03 -4.35 11.63
N GLY A 493 16.88 -5.39 11.73
CA GLY A 493 18.19 -5.32 12.39
C GLY A 493 18.11 -4.94 13.88
N GLY A 494 19.04 -4.09 14.33
CA GLY A 494 19.14 -3.69 15.74
C GLY A 494 17.89 -3.00 16.31
N ARG A 495 17.17 -2.22 15.48
CA ARG A 495 15.92 -1.56 15.90
C ARG A 495 14.81 -2.56 16.21
N LEU A 496 14.66 -3.59 15.37
CA LEU A 496 13.69 -4.66 15.60
C LEU A 496 14.04 -5.46 16.86
N LEU A 497 15.32 -5.78 17.07
CA LEU A 497 15.79 -6.44 18.30
C LEU A 497 15.48 -5.61 19.55
N ALA A 498 15.66 -4.28 19.49
CA ALA A 498 15.30 -3.39 20.59
C ALA A 498 13.80 -3.41 20.89
N TRP A 499 12.94 -3.46 19.88
CA TRP A 499 11.49 -3.60 20.08
C TRP A 499 11.09 -4.96 20.68
N ILE A 500 11.72 -6.06 20.23
CA ILE A 500 11.52 -7.40 20.81
C ILE A 500 11.95 -7.41 22.28
N ALA A 501 13.10 -6.82 22.59
CA ALA A 501 13.61 -6.71 23.96
C ALA A 501 12.68 -5.86 24.84
N LEU A 502 12.23 -4.70 24.34
CA LEU A 502 11.31 -3.81 25.06
C LEU A 502 9.97 -4.50 25.35
N SER A 503 9.37 -5.14 24.35
CA SER A 503 8.09 -5.85 24.52
C SER A 503 8.20 -7.01 25.49
N THR A 504 9.22 -7.85 25.35
CA THR A 504 9.46 -8.96 26.25
C THR A 504 9.75 -8.47 27.67
N GLY A 505 10.59 -7.43 27.81
CA GLY A 505 10.93 -6.85 29.11
C GLY A 505 9.70 -6.26 29.82
N LEU A 506 8.87 -5.48 29.12
CA LEU A 506 7.63 -4.94 29.70
C LEU A 506 6.62 -6.04 30.03
N PHE A 507 6.52 -7.09 29.21
CA PHE A 507 5.70 -8.26 29.51
C PHE A 507 6.14 -8.97 30.79
N VAL A 508 7.45 -9.13 31.00
CA VAL A 508 7.99 -9.75 32.22
C VAL A 508 7.80 -8.84 33.43
N LEU A 509 8.10 -7.54 33.31
CA LEU A 509 7.96 -6.55 34.38
C LEU A 509 6.51 -6.27 34.78
N TYR A 510 5.56 -6.48 33.86
CA TYR A 510 4.13 -6.37 34.12
C TYR A 510 3.68 -7.26 35.28
N HIS A 511 4.21 -8.48 35.39
CA HIS A 511 3.82 -9.45 36.41
C HIS A 511 4.14 -8.99 37.86
N PRO A 512 5.40 -8.68 38.22
CA PRO A 512 5.72 -8.21 39.57
C PRO A 512 5.08 -6.84 39.86
N LEU A 513 4.89 -5.99 38.84
CA LEU A 513 4.14 -4.73 39.01
C LEU A 513 2.66 -4.99 39.33
N ALA A 514 2.01 -5.90 38.60
CA ALA A 514 0.63 -6.30 38.84
C ALA A 514 0.46 -6.85 40.26
N ALA A 515 1.37 -7.70 40.71
CA ALA A 515 1.34 -8.25 42.06
C ALA A 515 1.58 -7.21 43.17
N ARG A 516 2.24 -6.10 42.87
CA ARG A 516 2.40 -4.99 43.83
C ARG A 516 1.15 -4.12 43.91
N LEU A 517 0.52 -3.86 42.77
CA LEU A 517 -0.53 -2.86 42.65
C LEU A 517 -1.95 -3.44 42.82
N TRP A 518 -2.36 -4.42 42.00
CA TRP A 518 -3.76 -4.86 41.94
C TRP A 518 -3.97 -6.38 42.09
N TYR A 519 -2.93 -7.21 41.99
CA TYR A 519 -3.02 -8.67 42.12
C TYR A 519 -2.16 -9.22 43.27
N ARG A 520 -2.34 -8.62 44.46
CA ARG A 520 -1.50 -8.84 45.65
C ARG A 520 -1.41 -10.30 46.10
N HIS A 521 -2.47 -11.10 45.86
CA HIS A 521 -2.51 -12.51 46.20
C HIS A 521 -1.45 -13.35 45.46
N ALA A 522 -1.03 -12.94 44.25
CA ALA A 522 -0.05 -13.68 43.47
C ALA A 522 1.40 -13.22 43.68
N ARG A 523 1.68 -12.37 44.68
CA ARG A 523 3.01 -11.76 44.86
C ARG A 523 4.14 -12.75 45.05
N GLY A 524 3.93 -13.81 45.85
CA GLY A 524 4.95 -14.84 46.05
C GLY A 524 5.35 -15.55 44.76
N LEU A 525 4.42 -15.66 43.80
CA LEU A 525 4.66 -16.28 42.50
C LEU A 525 5.23 -15.30 41.48
N PHE A 526 4.64 -14.11 41.36
CA PHE A 526 4.99 -13.13 40.33
C PHE A 526 6.34 -12.44 40.60
N ASP A 527 6.84 -12.49 41.83
CA ASP A 527 8.22 -12.08 42.17
C ASP A 527 9.23 -13.25 42.10
N ASP A 528 8.79 -14.50 41.85
CA ASP A 528 9.69 -15.66 41.75
C ASP A 528 10.54 -15.58 40.45
N PRO A 529 11.88 -15.55 40.54
CA PRO A 529 12.75 -15.50 39.36
C PRO A 529 12.49 -16.65 38.39
N ARG A 530 12.10 -17.83 38.88
CA ARG A 530 11.82 -19.00 38.05
C ARG A 530 10.56 -18.79 37.20
N PHE A 531 9.54 -18.13 37.76
CA PHE A 531 8.36 -17.73 37.03
C PHE A 531 8.69 -16.67 35.98
N LEU A 532 9.50 -15.66 36.33
CA LEU A 532 9.91 -14.62 35.39
C LEU A 532 10.73 -15.17 34.21
N VAL A 533 11.53 -16.22 34.42
CA VAL A 533 12.19 -16.94 33.31
C VAL A 533 11.15 -17.61 32.40
N GLN A 534 10.10 -18.23 32.94
CA GLN A 534 9.01 -18.80 32.12
C GLN A 534 8.28 -17.72 31.32
N CYS A 535 7.96 -16.57 31.94
CA CYS A 535 7.39 -15.41 31.24
C CYS A 535 8.33 -14.90 30.14
N THR A 536 9.65 -14.92 30.36
CA THR A 536 10.63 -14.49 29.37
C THR A 536 10.63 -15.43 28.16
N LEU A 537 10.68 -16.75 28.39
CA LEU A 537 10.62 -17.77 27.34
C LEU A 537 9.34 -17.66 26.52
N LEU A 538 8.19 -17.54 27.19
CA LEU A 538 6.91 -17.36 26.52
C LEU A 538 6.87 -16.05 25.74
N GLY A 539 7.36 -14.97 26.35
CA GLY A 539 7.32 -13.65 25.75
C GLY A 539 8.17 -13.55 24.48
N LEU A 540 9.36 -14.18 24.47
CA LEU A 540 10.20 -14.32 23.29
C LEU A 540 9.55 -15.18 22.23
N ALA A 541 8.96 -16.33 22.60
CA ALA A 541 8.27 -17.20 21.65
C ALA A 541 7.14 -16.45 20.93
N CYS A 542 6.27 -15.75 21.67
CA CYS A 542 5.20 -14.95 21.10
C CYS A 542 5.73 -13.79 20.24
N ALA A 543 6.79 -13.09 20.67
CA ALA A 543 7.38 -12.01 19.89
C ALA A 543 7.98 -12.51 18.56
N LEU A 544 8.73 -13.61 18.58
CA LEU A 544 9.33 -14.21 17.38
C LEU A 544 8.26 -14.63 16.37
N VAL A 545 7.22 -15.31 16.83
CA VAL A 545 6.12 -15.74 15.94
C VAL A 545 5.36 -14.53 15.40
N TYR A 546 5.10 -13.50 16.20
CA TYR A 546 4.44 -12.29 15.73
C TYR A 546 5.26 -11.56 14.65
N VAL A 547 6.56 -11.39 14.85
CA VAL A 547 7.44 -10.69 13.89
C VAL A 547 7.58 -11.43 12.56
N VAL A 548 7.48 -12.76 12.58
CA VAL A 548 7.57 -13.56 11.34
C VAL A 548 6.23 -13.66 10.64
N THR A 549 5.16 -13.91 11.39
CA THR A 549 3.83 -14.18 10.81
C THR A 549 3.02 -12.90 10.55
N GLY A 550 3.30 -11.83 11.29
CA GLY A 550 2.46 -10.64 11.37
C GLY A 550 1.09 -10.89 12.00
N SER A 551 0.80 -12.12 12.49
CA SER A 551 -0.54 -12.50 12.95
C SER A 551 -0.66 -12.45 14.46
N LEU A 552 -1.81 -11.98 14.94
CA LEU A 552 -2.20 -12.03 16.35
C LEU A 552 -2.49 -13.47 16.82
N TRP A 553 -2.99 -14.34 15.95
CA TRP A 553 -3.52 -15.65 16.39
C TRP A 553 -2.45 -16.61 16.89
N PRO A 554 -1.32 -16.84 16.20
CA PRO A 554 -0.29 -17.74 16.70
C PRO A 554 0.26 -17.38 18.09
N PRO A 555 0.65 -16.14 18.41
CA PRO A 555 1.10 -15.81 19.77
C PRO A 555 -0.03 -15.96 20.81
N VAL A 556 -1.28 -15.61 20.48
CA VAL A 556 -2.43 -15.81 21.38
C VAL A 556 -2.62 -17.30 21.68
N LEU A 557 -2.53 -18.17 20.69
CA LEU A 557 -2.69 -19.61 20.87
C LEU A 557 -1.54 -20.23 21.66
N ILE A 558 -0.30 -19.80 21.40
CA ILE A 558 0.89 -20.26 22.16
C ILE A 558 0.77 -19.83 23.63
N HIS A 559 0.44 -18.56 23.88
CA HIS A 559 0.20 -18.03 25.22
C HIS A 559 -0.93 -18.78 25.92
N TRP A 560 -2.09 -18.87 25.27
CA TRP A 560 -3.25 -19.58 25.80
C TRP A 560 -2.92 -21.01 26.20
N LEU A 561 -2.26 -21.77 25.32
CA LEU A 561 -1.87 -23.14 25.59
C LEU A 561 -0.88 -23.23 26.75
N ALA A 562 0.13 -22.34 26.80
CA ALA A 562 1.10 -22.28 27.87
C ALA A 562 0.43 -22.09 29.25
N VAL A 563 -0.47 -21.10 29.35
CA VAL A 563 -1.17 -20.79 30.59
C VAL A 563 -2.16 -21.90 30.95
N LEU A 564 -2.89 -22.44 29.98
CA LEU A 564 -3.84 -23.54 30.22
C LEU A 564 -3.14 -24.80 30.76
N VAL A 565 -2.04 -25.20 30.13
CA VAL A 565 -1.23 -26.36 30.54
C VAL A 565 -0.59 -26.14 31.91
N TRP A 566 -0.08 -24.94 32.18
CA TRP A 566 0.51 -24.64 33.48
C TRP A 566 -0.53 -24.62 34.60
N LEU A 567 -1.68 -23.97 34.39
CA LEU A 567 -2.71 -23.82 35.43
C LEU A 567 -3.46 -25.11 35.75
N GLU A 568 -3.78 -25.91 34.73
CA GLU A 568 -4.63 -27.10 34.89
C GLU A 568 -3.80 -28.37 35.18
N PRO A 569 -3.18 -29.05 34.19
CA PRO A 569 -2.52 -30.34 34.45
C PRO A 569 -1.24 -30.23 35.28
N LEU A 570 -0.57 -29.08 35.31
CA LEU A 570 0.64 -28.83 36.11
C LEU A 570 0.35 -28.15 37.45
N GLN A 571 -0.92 -28.04 37.84
CA GLN A 571 -1.38 -27.56 39.14
C GLN A 571 -0.94 -26.12 39.50
N GLY A 572 -0.67 -25.27 38.52
CA GLY A 572 -0.30 -23.86 38.74
C GLY A 572 -1.34 -23.08 39.55
N ARG A 573 -2.63 -23.44 39.47
CA ARG A 573 -3.69 -22.84 40.30
C ARG A 573 -3.46 -22.99 41.81
N LEU A 574 -2.88 -24.11 42.25
CA LEU A 574 -2.57 -24.30 43.67
C LEU A 574 -1.45 -23.36 44.14
N ARG A 575 -0.55 -22.99 43.22
CA ARG A 575 0.53 -22.04 43.50
C ARG A 575 0.06 -20.58 43.46
N LEU A 576 -1.00 -20.27 42.71
CA LEU A 576 -1.65 -18.95 42.71
C LEU A 576 -2.54 -18.70 43.93
N ALA A 577 -3.04 -19.77 44.57
CA ALA A 577 -3.92 -19.70 45.74
C ALA A 577 -3.17 -19.69 47.08
N ARG A 578 -1.84 -19.90 47.06
CA ARG A 578 -0.93 -19.81 48.19
C ARG A 578 -0.18 -18.49 48.12
#